data_AF-A0A1M6C3H5-F1
#
_entry.id   AF-A0A1M6C3H5-F1
#
_cell.length_a   1.000
_cell.length_b   1.000
_cell.length_c   1.000
_cell.angle_alpha   90.00
_cell.angle_beta   90.00
_cell.angle_gamma   90.00
#
_symmetry.space_group_name_H-M   'P 1'
#
loop_
_entity.id
_entity.type
_entity.pdbx_description
1 polymer ?
#
loop_
_entity_poly.entity_id
_entity_poly.type
_entity_poly.pdbx_seq_one_letter_code
_entity_poly.pdbx_strand_id
1 'polypeptide(L)'
;MKKFVVVMITILVLFVFLMLNYLLWDKENLLKQSESDKLEQDWLRGQNRTLQSTVNEQEQTIKALEKEKDDLLNRISNLEQALRLANSQAEGYRNQIAGKDQVIGNYKRLMQDELCGLAMDWFESISKRDYEAAWALMDANFMAFGSRYTRDDFFRYLGAIHSIALVRAADAGEKAGGQNDGGYAFEILKEYGADYEVIAVVQAEVVVDLKQAGDMADWVQGTNRLQMNFRFDPSAQKWAISGVLKASN
;
A
#
# COMPACT_ATOMS: atom_id res chain seq x y z
N MET A 1 82.46 9.34 -100.35
CA MET A 1 81.52 10.41 -99.92
C MET A 1 80.06 9.94 -99.88
N LYS A 2 79.46 9.38 -100.94
CA LYS A 2 78.05 8.94 -100.93
C LYS A 2 77.68 7.93 -99.82
N LYS A 3 78.55 6.94 -99.53
CA LYS A 3 78.33 5.94 -98.47
C LYS A 3 78.31 6.54 -97.05
N PHE A 4 79.08 7.59 -96.80
CA PHE A 4 79.15 8.27 -95.50
C PHE A 4 77.90 9.12 -95.24
N VAL A 5 77.38 9.78 -96.28
CA VAL A 5 76.12 10.54 -96.23
C VAL A 5 74.94 9.62 -95.91
N VAL A 6 74.89 8.43 -96.51
CA VAL A 6 73.84 7.44 -96.21
C VAL A 6 73.89 7.00 -94.74
N VAL A 7 75.08 6.68 -94.22
CA VAL A 7 75.25 6.31 -92.80
C VAL A 7 74.83 7.44 -91.87
N MET A 8 75.21 8.68 -92.19
CA MET A 8 74.87 9.84 -91.36
C MET A 8 73.36 10.12 -91.35
N ILE A 9 72.68 9.99 -92.50
CA ILE A 9 71.22 10.11 -92.59
C ILE A 9 70.54 8.99 -91.81
N THR A 10 71.02 7.75 -91.88
CA THR A 10 70.42 6.65 -91.10
C THR A 10 70.56 6.84 -89.59
N ILE A 11 71.68 7.40 -89.10
CA ILE A 11 71.84 7.74 -87.68
C ILE A 11 70.89 8.86 -87.28
N LEU A 12 70.72 9.88 -88.13
CA LEU A 12 69.81 10.99 -87.87
C LEU A 12 68.36 10.51 -87.81
N VAL A 13 67.93 9.67 -88.75
CA VAL A 13 66.59 9.06 -88.75
C VAL A 13 66.40 8.21 -87.50
N LEU A 14 67.39 7.39 -87.10
CA LEU A 14 67.32 6.58 -85.89
C LEU A 14 67.21 7.43 -84.62
N PHE A 15 67.95 8.55 -84.54
CA PHE A 15 67.88 9.49 -83.43
C PHE A 15 66.49 10.15 -83.34
N VAL A 16 65.93 10.56 -84.48
CA VAL A 16 64.56 11.11 -84.55
C VAL A 16 63.52 10.09 -84.09
N PHE A 17 63.66 8.82 -84.49
CA PHE A 17 62.77 7.75 -84.01
C PHE A 17 62.87 7.51 -82.50
N LEU A 18 64.09 7.51 -81.94
CA LEU A 18 64.28 7.41 -80.49
C LEU A 18 63.66 8.58 -79.74
N MET A 19 63.85 9.81 -80.24
CA MET A 19 63.29 11.01 -79.61
C MET A 19 61.76 11.03 -79.67
N LEU A 20 61.18 10.66 -80.82
CA LEU A 20 59.73 10.52 -80.97
C LEU A 20 59.16 9.45 -80.03
N ASN A 21 59.82 8.30 -79.89
CA ASN A 21 59.38 7.24 -78.99
C ASN A 21 59.42 7.70 -77.53
N TYR A 22 60.50 8.37 -77.12
CA TYR A 22 60.61 8.93 -75.77
C TYR A 22 59.53 9.98 -75.48
N LEU A 23 59.27 10.90 -76.40
CA LEU A 23 58.21 11.90 -76.26
C LEU A 23 56.82 11.27 -76.22
N LEU A 24 56.60 10.19 -76.96
CA LEU A 24 55.33 9.47 -76.96
C LEU A 24 55.13 8.73 -75.63
N TRP A 25 56.19 8.11 -75.09
CA TRP A 25 56.19 7.50 -73.77
C TRP A 25 55.96 8.51 -72.65
N ASP A 26 56.62 9.67 -72.69
CA ASP A 26 56.46 10.75 -71.71
C ASP A 26 55.02 11.31 -71.73
N LYS A 27 54.48 11.55 -72.94
CA LYS A 27 53.08 11.96 -73.10
C LYS A 27 52.10 10.92 -72.55
N GLU A 28 52.32 9.63 -72.83
CA GLU A 28 51.46 8.55 -72.32
C GLU A 28 51.53 8.46 -70.79
N ASN A 29 52.72 8.64 -70.21
CA ASN A 29 52.92 8.62 -68.77
C ASN A 29 52.25 9.82 -68.06
N LEU A 30 52.38 11.02 -68.63
CA LEU A 30 51.72 12.23 -68.12
C LEU A 30 50.19 12.13 -68.20
N LEU A 31 49.66 11.51 -69.27
CA LEU A 31 48.22 11.25 -69.39
C LEU A 31 47.74 10.27 -68.31
N LYS A 32 48.46 9.15 -68.10
CA LYS A 32 48.15 8.19 -67.04
C LYS A 32 48.20 8.81 -65.65
N GLN A 33 49.18 9.67 -65.39
CA GLN A 33 49.29 10.38 -64.12
C GLN A 33 48.12 11.36 -63.94
N SER A 34 47.79 12.15 -64.97
CA SER A 34 46.64 13.06 -64.90
C SER A 34 45.31 12.33 -64.69
N GLU A 35 45.12 11.16 -65.29
CA GLU A 35 43.92 10.33 -65.08
C GLU A 35 43.89 9.76 -63.66
N SER A 36 45.02 9.29 -63.14
CA SER A 36 45.15 8.82 -61.76
C SER A 36 44.85 9.93 -60.75
N ASP A 37 45.42 11.12 -60.94
CA ASP A 37 45.20 12.27 -60.06
C ASP A 37 43.73 12.74 -60.07
N LYS A 38 43.07 12.72 -61.24
CA LYS A 38 41.63 13.02 -61.34
C LYS A 38 40.78 11.98 -60.63
N LEU A 39 41.10 10.70 -60.78
CA LEU A 39 40.40 9.62 -60.10
C LEU A 39 40.54 9.75 -58.58
N GLU A 40 41.74 10.06 -58.09
CA GLU A 40 41.98 10.29 -56.66
C GLU A 40 41.21 11.51 -56.14
N GLN A 41 41.21 12.62 -56.88
CA GLN A 41 40.43 13.82 -56.50
C GLN A 41 38.93 13.54 -56.44
N ASP A 42 38.38 12.80 -57.41
CA ASP A 42 36.97 12.45 -57.43
C ASP A 42 36.62 11.45 -56.31
N TRP A 43 37.52 10.53 -55.98
CA TRP A 43 37.38 9.63 -54.82
C TRP A 43 37.38 10.41 -53.50
N LEU A 44 38.31 11.33 -53.30
CA LEU A 44 38.39 12.19 -52.11
C LEU A 44 37.17 13.11 -51.98
N ARG A 45 36.64 13.62 -53.10
CA ARG A 45 35.39 14.39 -53.12
C ARG A 45 34.19 13.52 -52.76
N GLY A 46 34.14 12.29 -53.27
CA GLY A 46 33.12 11.31 -52.90
C GLY A 46 33.13 11.03 -51.41
N GLN A 47 34.30 10.75 -50.85
CA GLN A 47 34.47 10.52 -49.41
C GLN A 47 34.08 11.75 -48.58
N ASN A 48 34.49 12.95 -48.98
CA ASN A 48 34.08 14.19 -48.29
C ASN A 48 32.56 14.40 -48.31
N ARG A 49 31.88 14.11 -49.42
CA ARG A 49 30.41 14.21 -49.49
C ARG A 49 29.74 13.21 -48.55
N THR A 50 30.22 11.96 -48.51
CA THR A 50 29.70 10.95 -47.59
C THR A 50 29.91 11.37 -46.14
N LEU A 51 31.11 11.83 -45.78
CA LEU A 51 31.42 12.31 -44.43
C LEU A 51 30.54 13.51 -44.04
N GLN A 52 30.34 14.48 -44.94
CA GLN A 52 29.43 15.61 -44.70
C GLN A 52 27.99 15.16 -44.47
N SER A 53 27.52 14.16 -45.23
CA SER A 53 26.18 13.58 -45.02
C SER A 53 26.08 12.92 -43.65
N THR A 54 27.06 12.12 -43.26
CA THR A 54 27.09 11.46 -41.95
C THR A 54 27.17 12.47 -40.80
N VAL A 55 27.98 13.52 -40.93
CA VAL A 55 28.06 14.59 -39.92
C VAL A 55 26.72 15.29 -39.77
N ASN A 56 26.05 15.64 -40.88
CA ASN A 56 24.74 16.28 -40.84
C ASN A 56 23.67 15.38 -40.20
N GLU A 57 23.68 14.08 -40.50
CA GLU A 57 22.79 13.10 -39.87
C GLU A 57 23.08 12.98 -38.36
N GLN A 58 24.35 12.94 -37.97
CA GLN A 58 24.77 12.93 -36.57
C GLN A 58 24.35 14.22 -35.84
N GLU A 59 24.49 15.39 -36.46
CA GLU A 59 24.01 16.65 -35.87
C GLU A 59 22.49 16.67 -35.69
N GLN A 60 21.73 16.11 -36.65
CA GLN A 60 20.27 16.00 -36.53
C GLN A 60 19.86 15.06 -35.40
N THR A 61 20.52 13.91 -35.29
CA THR A 61 20.27 12.95 -34.19
C THR A 61 20.63 13.52 -32.83
N ILE A 62 21.75 14.25 -32.71
CA ILE A 62 22.13 14.96 -31.47
C ILE A 62 21.03 15.95 -31.07
N LYS A 63 20.57 16.79 -32.01
CA LYS A 63 19.48 17.75 -31.73
C LYS A 63 18.18 17.08 -31.31
N ALA A 64 17.85 15.93 -31.92
CA ALA A 64 16.67 15.16 -31.53
C ALA A 64 16.79 14.60 -30.11
N LEU A 65 17.96 14.04 -29.78
CA LEU A 65 18.26 13.50 -28.45
C LEU A 65 18.30 14.59 -27.38
N GLU A 66 18.83 15.78 -27.68
CA GLU A 66 18.80 16.93 -26.77
C GLU A 66 17.36 17.35 -26.47
N LYS A 67 16.51 17.42 -27.48
CA LYS A 67 15.09 17.74 -27.30
C LYS A 67 14.36 16.69 -26.47
N GLU A 68 14.62 15.41 -26.72
CA GLU A 68 14.04 14.31 -25.93
C GLU A 68 14.52 14.37 -24.47
N LYS A 69 15.81 14.63 -24.26
CA LYS A 69 16.38 14.81 -22.92
C LYS A 69 15.68 15.95 -22.17
N ASP A 70 15.47 17.10 -22.82
CA ASP A 70 14.80 18.24 -22.19
C ASP A 70 13.34 17.94 -21.86
N ASP A 71 12.63 17.23 -22.74
CA ASP A 71 11.25 16.78 -22.48
C ASP A 71 11.18 15.80 -21.31
N LEU A 72 12.10 14.83 -21.25
CA LEU A 72 12.21 13.89 -20.14
C LEU A 72 12.55 14.61 -18.83
N LEU A 73 13.44 15.59 -18.83
CA LEU A 73 13.77 16.39 -17.64
C LEU A 73 12.55 17.18 -17.13
N ASN A 74 11.79 17.79 -18.03
CA ASN A 74 10.54 18.46 -17.67
C ASN A 74 9.52 17.48 -17.08
N ARG A 75 9.40 16.29 -17.67
CA ARG A 75 8.51 15.25 -17.17
C ARG A 75 8.91 14.74 -15.80
N ILE A 76 10.21 14.53 -15.56
CA ILE A 76 10.75 14.16 -14.25
C ILE A 76 10.41 15.24 -13.23
N SER A 77 10.65 16.52 -13.55
CA SER A 77 10.33 17.63 -12.64
C SER A 77 8.85 17.69 -12.28
N ASN A 78 7.95 17.51 -13.26
CA ASN A 78 6.52 17.47 -13.03
C ASN A 78 6.10 16.28 -12.14
N LEU A 79 6.69 15.10 -12.38
CA LEU A 79 6.43 13.92 -11.56
C LEU A 79 6.93 14.09 -10.13
N GLU A 80 8.09 14.70 -9.92
CA GLU A 80 8.62 15.01 -8.59
C GLU A 80 7.70 15.97 -7.83
N GLN A 81 7.17 17.00 -8.49
CA GLN A 81 6.21 17.92 -7.89
C GLN A 81 4.90 17.20 -7.51
N ALA A 82 4.36 16.38 -8.41
CA ALA A 82 3.16 15.58 -8.14
C ALA A 82 3.38 14.61 -6.97
N LEU A 83 4.55 13.98 -6.89
CA LEU A 83 4.91 13.07 -5.80
C LEU A 83 5.02 13.82 -4.46
N ARG A 84 5.62 15.01 -4.44
CA ARG A 84 5.66 15.87 -3.23
C ARG A 84 4.26 16.25 -2.76
N LEU A 85 3.38 16.64 -3.68
CA LEU A 85 1.98 16.97 -3.37
C LEU A 85 1.24 15.75 -2.79
N ALA A 86 1.33 14.59 -3.44
CA ALA A 86 0.70 13.36 -2.97
C ALA A 86 1.20 12.94 -1.59
N ASN A 87 2.51 13.02 -1.34
CA ASN A 87 3.08 12.73 -0.01
C ASN A 87 2.57 13.68 1.06
N SER A 88 2.50 14.99 0.76
CA SER A 88 1.96 15.98 1.72
C SER A 88 0.48 15.71 2.05
N GLN A 89 -0.32 15.30 1.07
CA GLN A 89 -1.71 14.92 1.30
C GLN A 89 -1.81 13.64 2.13
N ALA A 90 -0.98 12.63 1.83
CA ALA A 90 -0.94 11.39 2.58
C ALA A 90 -0.56 11.62 4.06
N GLU A 91 0.40 12.49 4.33
CA GLU A 91 0.74 12.93 5.69
C GLU A 91 -0.43 13.67 6.36
N GLY A 92 -1.09 14.56 5.62
CA GLY A 92 -2.31 15.23 6.09
C GLY A 92 -3.40 14.25 6.52
N TYR A 93 -3.67 13.23 5.70
CA TYR A 93 -4.65 12.18 6.04
C TYR A 93 -4.21 11.32 7.22
N ARG A 94 -2.92 10.95 7.30
CA ARG A 94 -2.40 10.21 8.47
C ARG A 94 -2.58 10.99 9.77
N ASN A 95 -2.30 12.29 9.75
CA ASN A 95 -2.49 13.15 10.93
C ASN A 95 -3.98 13.26 11.32
N GLN A 96 -4.88 13.36 10.34
CA GLN A 96 -6.32 13.36 10.60
C GLN A 96 -6.80 12.03 11.19
N ILE A 97 -6.31 10.90 10.68
CA ILE A 97 -6.63 9.57 11.21
C ILE A 97 -6.13 9.46 12.65
N ALA A 98 -4.87 9.80 12.91
CA ALA A 98 -4.32 9.76 14.26
C ALA A 98 -5.09 10.66 15.25
N GLY A 99 -5.51 11.86 14.81
CA GLY A 99 -6.36 12.74 15.60
C GLY A 99 -7.73 12.14 15.90
N LYS A 100 -8.37 11.49 14.90
CA LYS A 100 -9.64 10.79 15.09
C LYS A 100 -9.51 9.58 16.01
N ASP A 101 -8.43 8.81 15.90
CA ASP A 101 -8.17 7.66 16.77
C ASP A 101 -8.01 8.09 18.23
N GLN A 102 -7.32 9.20 18.47
CA GLN A 102 -7.20 9.77 19.82
C GLN A 102 -8.56 10.22 20.37
N VAL A 103 -9.37 10.86 19.55
CA VAL A 103 -10.73 11.29 19.91
C VAL A 103 -11.62 10.08 20.24
N ILE A 104 -11.60 9.04 19.40
CA ILE A 104 -12.32 7.78 19.62
C ILE A 104 -11.84 7.12 20.92
N GLY A 105 -10.53 7.07 21.17
CA GLY A 105 -9.97 6.52 22.40
C GLY A 105 -10.45 7.26 23.65
N ASN A 106 -10.54 8.59 23.58
CA ASN A 106 -11.07 9.41 24.66
C ASN A 106 -12.57 9.18 24.87
N TYR A 107 -13.36 9.09 23.80
CA TYR A 107 -14.78 8.74 23.90
C TYR A 107 -14.97 7.35 24.51
N LYS A 108 -14.25 6.33 24.01
CA LYS A 108 -14.33 4.97 24.59
C LYS A 108 -14.03 4.96 26.09
N ARG A 109 -13.07 5.77 26.56
CA ARG A 109 -12.79 5.93 28.00
C ARG A 109 -13.94 6.62 28.74
N LEU A 110 -14.48 7.71 28.21
CA LEU A 110 -15.61 8.42 28.83
C LEU A 110 -16.84 7.53 28.95
N MET A 111 -17.07 6.66 27.96
CA MET A 111 -18.19 5.71 27.95
C MET A 111 -17.96 4.49 28.86
N GLN A 112 -16.74 4.27 29.37
CA GLN A 112 -16.40 3.08 30.13
C GLN A 112 -17.26 2.93 31.39
N ASP A 113 -17.51 4.04 32.09
CA ASP A 113 -18.34 4.04 33.30
C ASP A 113 -19.82 3.81 32.98
N GLU A 114 -20.33 4.40 31.91
CA GLU A 114 -21.72 4.21 31.48
C GLU A 114 -21.98 2.76 31.06
N LEU A 115 -21.07 2.15 30.30
CA LEU A 115 -21.17 0.75 29.88
C LEU A 115 -20.97 -0.22 31.06
N CYS A 116 -20.08 0.11 32.00
CA CYS A 116 -19.92 -0.65 33.23
C CYS A 116 -21.21 -0.61 34.07
N GLY A 117 -21.85 0.55 34.19
CA GLY A 117 -23.14 0.71 34.84
C GLY A 117 -24.24 -0.12 34.17
N LEU A 118 -24.33 -0.06 32.84
CA LEU A 118 -25.28 -0.87 32.07
C LEU A 118 -25.10 -2.38 32.30
N ALA A 119 -23.85 -2.86 32.35
CA ALA A 119 -23.55 -4.26 32.66
C ALA A 119 -23.94 -4.62 34.11
N MET A 120 -23.70 -3.73 35.07
CA MET A 120 -24.13 -3.91 36.47
C MET A 120 -25.65 -4.01 36.58
N ASP A 121 -26.38 -3.09 35.93
CA ASP A 121 -27.86 -3.07 35.94
C ASP A 121 -28.43 -4.35 35.33
N TRP A 122 -27.81 -4.83 34.25
CA TRP A 122 -28.19 -6.09 33.62
C TRP A 122 -27.96 -7.29 34.56
N PHE A 123 -26.78 -7.40 35.18
CA PHE A 123 -26.48 -8.47 36.14
C PHE A 123 -27.36 -8.42 37.39
N GLU A 124 -27.68 -7.22 37.89
CA GLU A 124 -28.58 -7.04 39.02
C GLU A 124 -30.02 -7.46 38.67
N SER A 125 -30.49 -7.12 37.47
CA SER A 125 -31.82 -7.53 36.99
C SER A 125 -31.95 -9.05 36.89
N ILE A 126 -30.90 -9.74 36.42
CA ILE A 126 -30.86 -11.21 36.39
C ILE A 126 -30.89 -11.79 37.82
N SER A 127 -30.08 -11.23 38.73
CA SER A 127 -30.01 -11.68 40.13
C SER A 127 -31.33 -11.47 40.89
N LYS A 128 -32.07 -10.40 40.59
CA LYS A 128 -33.41 -10.13 41.13
C LYS A 128 -34.52 -10.94 40.47
N ARG A 129 -34.20 -11.73 39.44
CA ARG A 129 -35.15 -12.45 38.58
C ARG A 129 -36.14 -11.53 37.87
N ASP A 130 -35.76 -10.26 37.68
CA ASP A 130 -36.50 -9.31 36.86
C ASP A 130 -35.99 -9.40 35.41
N TYR A 131 -36.39 -10.50 34.74
CA TYR A 131 -35.95 -10.78 33.37
C TYR A 131 -36.52 -9.80 32.35
N GLU A 132 -37.61 -9.10 32.70
CA GLU A 132 -38.20 -8.06 31.85
C GLU A 132 -37.33 -6.81 31.81
N ALA A 133 -36.85 -6.36 32.97
CA ALA A 133 -35.86 -5.29 33.04
C ALA A 133 -34.56 -5.68 32.31
N ALA A 134 -34.09 -6.93 32.49
CA ALA A 134 -32.91 -7.43 31.79
C ALA A 134 -33.10 -7.47 30.25
N TRP A 135 -34.30 -7.81 29.76
CA TRP A 135 -34.62 -7.84 28.33
C TRP A 135 -34.70 -6.45 27.71
N ALA A 136 -35.21 -5.47 28.45
CA ALA A 136 -35.31 -4.08 27.99
C ALA A 136 -33.94 -3.40 27.76
N LEU A 137 -32.88 -3.91 28.41
CA LEU A 137 -31.51 -3.41 28.25
C LEU A 137 -30.77 -4.03 27.04
N MET A 138 -31.40 -4.99 26.34
CA MET A 138 -30.81 -5.68 25.20
C MET A 138 -31.25 -5.10 23.86
N ASP A 139 -30.39 -5.21 22.86
CA ASP A 139 -30.69 -4.83 21.49
C ASP A 139 -31.64 -5.85 20.83
N ALA A 140 -32.42 -5.41 19.83
CA ALA A 140 -33.36 -6.26 19.10
C ALA A 140 -32.68 -7.47 18.40
N ASN A 141 -31.37 -7.39 18.17
CA ASN A 141 -30.57 -8.43 17.54
C ASN A 141 -29.63 -9.16 18.52
N PHE A 142 -29.95 -9.16 19.82
CA PHE A 142 -29.12 -9.76 20.86
C PHE A 142 -28.70 -11.21 20.55
N MET A 143 -27.39 -11.48 20.71
CA MET A 143 -26.80 -12.82 20.60
C MET A 143 -26.11 -13.22 21.90
N ALA A 144 -26.60 -14.25 22.58
CA ALA A 144 -25.91 -14.86 23.71
C ALA A 144 -25.25 -16.18 23.27
N PHE A 145 -23.96 -16.34 23.56
CA PHE A 145 -23.18 -17.56 23.29
C PHE A 145 -23.34 -18.10 21.86
N GLY A 146 -23.43 -17.21 20.86
CA GLY A 146 -23.58 -17.55 19.45
C GLY A 146 -25.00 -17.93 19.01
N SER A 147 -25.98 -17.90 19.91
CA SER A 147 -27.38 -18.20 19.63
C SER A 147 -28.30 -16.99 19.82
N ARG A 148 -29.34 -16.90 18.98
CA ARG A 148 -30.44 -15.95 19.14
C ARG A 148 -31.50 -16.60 20.02
N TYR A 149 -31.87 -15.91 21.10
CA TYR A 149 -32.91 -16.38 22.00
C TYR A 149 -34.21 -15.61 21.75
N THR A 150 -35.33 -16.31 21.83
CA THR A 150 -36.63 -15.66 22.00
C THR A 150 -36.79 -15.22 23.45
N ARG A 151 -37.73 -14.30 23.73
CA ARG A 151 -37.98 -13.77 25.09
C ARG A 151 -38.21 -14.90 26.11
N ASP A 152 -39.03 -15.89 25.76
CA ASP A 152 -39.36 -17.00 26.65
C ASP A 152 -38.19 -17.96 26.84
N ASP A 153 -37.40 -18.20 25.79
CA ASP A 153 -36.20 -19.05 25.87
C ASP A 153 -35.10 -18.38 26.72
N PHE A 154 -34.97 -17.06 26.62
CA PHE A 154 -34.03 -16.28 27.42
C PHE A 154 -34.38 -16.33 28.92
N PHE A 155 -35.67 -16.22 29.27
CA PHE A 155 -36.13 -16.32 30.66
C PHE A 155 -35.90 -17.71 31.24
N ARG A 156 -36.11 -18.75 30.44
CA ARG A 156 -35.83 -20.15 30.84
C ARG A 156 -34.35 -20.41 31.00
N TYR A 157 -33.54 -19.91 30.08
CA TYR A 157 -32.08 -20.01 30.14
C TYR A 157 -31.59 -19.33 31.42
N LEU A 158 -31.80 -18.03 31.60
CA LEU A 158 -31.31 -17.33 32.79
C LEU A 158 -31.97 -17.74 34.12
N GLY A 159 -33.09 -18.48 34.08
CA GLY A 159 -33.73 -19.06 35.26
C GLY A 159 -32.83 -19.95 36.11
N ALA A 160 -31.82 -20.60 35.50
CA ALA A 160 -30.86 -21.43 36.21
C ALA A 160 -29.78 -20.64 36.97
N ILE A 161 -29.64 -19.33 36.72
CA ILE A 161 -28.68 -18.45 37.40
C ILE A 161 -29.33 -17.91 38.68
N HIS A 162 -28.72 -18.20 39.82
CA HIS A 162 -29.17 -17.72 41.13
C HIS A 162 -28.72 -16.28 41.40
N SER A 163 -27.46 -15.97 41.08
CA SER A 163 -26.92 -14.62 41.18
C SER A 163 -25.74 -14.43 40.24
N ILE A 164 -25.59 -13.22 39.73
CA ILE A 164 -24.46 -12.79 38.90
C ILE A 164 -24.03 -11.38 39.30
N ALA A 165 -22.74 -11.18 39.52
CA ALA A 165 -22.18 -9.89 39.90
C ALA A 165 -20.80 -9.66 39.26
N LEU A 166 -20.45 -8.39 39.02
CA LEU A 166 -19.13 -8.02 38.53
C LEU A 166 -18.07 -8.17 39.63
N VAL A 167 -16.96 -8.81 39.28
CA VAL A 167 -15.81 -8.97 40.19
C VAL A 167 -15.04 -7.65 40.29
N ARG A 168 -14.62 -7.28 41.50
CA ARG A 168 -13.72 -6.13 41.69
C ARG A 168 -12.33 -6.48 41.17
N ALA A 169 -11.66 -5.52 40.54
CA ALA A 169 -10.33 -5.71 39.97
C ALA A 169 -9.29 -6.18 41.02
N ALA A 170 -9.46 -5.79 42.29
CA ALA A 170 -8.62 -6.24 43.40
C ALA A 170 -8.76 -7.75 43.71
N ASP A 171 -9.95 -8.31 43.46
CA ASP A 171 -10.29 -9.71 43.77
C ASP A 171 -10.07 -10.65 42.57
N ALA A 172 -9.89 -10.09 41.37
CA ALA A 172 -9.73 -10.79 40.10
C ALA A 172 -8.31 -11.33 39.82
N GLY A 173 -7.30 -10.94 40.63
CA GLY A 173 -5.89 -11.35 40.47
C GLY A 173 -5.22 -10.86 39.17
N GLU A 174 -4.00 -11.34 38.89
CA GLU A 174 -3.17 -10.93 37.72
C GLU A 174 -3.82 -11.19 36.33
N LYS A 175 -4.98 -11.85 36.26
CA LYS A 175 -5.73 -12.11 35.03
C LYS A 175 -6.79 -11.05 34.71
N ALA A 176 -6.92 -10.01 35.54
CA ALA A 176 -7.75 -8.86 35.25
C ALA A 176 -7.13 -8.06 34.08
N GLY A 177 -7.56 -8.38 32.86
CA GLY A 177 -7.43 -7.44 31.75
C GLY A 177 -8.18 -6.17 32.14
N GLY A 178 -7.43 -5.08 32.32
CA GLY A 178 -7.88 -3.72 32.59
C GLY A 178 -8.74 -3.49 33.84
N GLN A 179 -8.50 -2.36 34.51
CA GLN A 179 -9.33 -1.85 35.59
C GLN A 179 -10.16 -0.67 35.07
N ASN A 180 -11.45 -0.63 35.39
CA ASN A 180 -12.24 0.60 35.26
C ASN A 180 -11.99 1.53 36.47
N ASP A 181 -12.17 2.84 36.31
CA ASP A 181 -12.03 3.85 37.38
C ASP A 181 -12.92 3.53 38.60
N GLY A 182 -14.04 2.82 38.40
CA GLY A 182 -14.90 2.28 39.47
C GLY A 182 -14.35 1.07 40.24
N GLY A 183 -13.18 0.54 39.89
CA GLY A 183 -12.54 -0.59 40.59
C GLY A 183 -13.03 -1.99 40.22
N TYR A 184 -13.77 -2.13 39.12
CA TYR A 184 -14.25 -3.42 38.59
C TYR A 184 -13.36 -3.96 37.48
N ALA A 185 -13.33 -5.29 37.33
CA ALA A 185 -12.64 -5.98 36.24
C ALA A 185 -13.45 -5.85 34.93
N PHE A 186 -13.37 -4.66 34.33
CA PHE A 186 -14.07 -4.24 33.11
C PHE A 186 -13.09 -3.51 32.19
N GLU A 187 -12.81 -4.08 31.02
CA GLU A 187 -11.89 -3.52 30.04
C GLU A 187 -12.53 -3.41 28.66
N ILE A 188 -12.50 -2.21 28.07
CA ILE A 188 -12.92 -2.00 26.68
C ILE A 188 -11.78 -2.37 25.74
N LEU A 189 -12.06 -3.27 24.79
CA LEU A 189 -11.13 -3.65 23.73
C LEU A 189 -11.05 -2.51 22.71
N LYS A 190 -9.94 -1.77 22.72
CA LYS A 190 -9.77 -0.55 21.91
C LYS A 190 -9.70 -0.84 20.41
N GLU A 191 -9.17 -2.00 20.02
CA GLU A 191 -8.95 -2.42 18.63
C GLU A 191 -10.16 -3.11 17.99
N TYR A 192 -11.22 -3.35 18.76
CA TYR A 192 -12.40 -4.10 18.31
C TYR A 192 -13.68 -3.26 18.40
N GLY A 193 -14.65 -3.56 17.55
CA GLY A 193 -15.94 -2.87 17.42
C GLY A 193 -16.08 -2.14 16.08
N ALA A 194 -17.24 -2.30 15.43
CA ALA A 194 -17.64 -1.52 14.27
C ALA A 194 -18.15 -0.13 14.69
N ASP A 195 -18.59 0.68 13.72
CA ASP A 195 -19.24 1.97 14.02
C ASP A 195 -20.40 1.75 15.01
N TYR A 196 -20.41 2.55 16.09
CA TYR A 196 -21.39 2.49 17.18
C TYR A 196 -21.38 1.19 18.01
N GLU A 197 -20.34 0.36 17.90
CA GLU A 197 -20.17 -0.84 18.71
C GLU A 197 -18.95 -0.76 19.62
N VAL A 198 -19.13 -1.15 20.88
CA VAL A 198 -18.06 -1.25 21.87
C VAL A 198 -18.02 -2.67 22.40
N ILE A 199 -16.84 -3.27 22.37
CA ILE A 199 -16.62 -4.61 22.93
C ILE A 199 -15.85 -4.46 24.23
N ALA A 200 -16.39 -5.02 25.30
CA ALA A 200 -15.74 -5.05 26.60
C ALA A 200 -15.57 -6.48 27.10
N VAL A 201 -14.47 -6.72 27.80
CA VAL A 201 -14.23 -7.95 28.55
C VAL A 201 -14.52 -7.68 30.01
N VAL A 202 -15.36 -8.53 30.60
CA VAL A 202 -15.80 -8.42 31.98
C VAL A 202 -15.58 -9.72 32.73
N GLN A 203 -15.26 -9.64 34.02
CA GLN A 203 -15.27 -10.80 34.90
C GLN A 203 -16.49 -10.76 35.80
N ALA A 204 -17.31 -11.80 35.71
CA ALA A 204 -18.53 -11.95 36.50
C ALA A 204 -18.44 -13.19 37.40
N GLU A 205 -18.80 -13.05 38.67
CA GLU A 205 -19.01 -14.15 39.59
C GLU A 205 -20.44 -14.65 39.46
N VAL A 206 -20.59 -15.95 39.19
CA VAL A 206 -21.87 -16.57 38.85
C VAL A 206 -22.15 -17.73 39.78
N VAL A 207 -23.35 -17.71 40.37
CA VAL A 207 -23.90 -18.80 41.18
C VAL A 207 -25.02 -19.44 40.40
N VAL A 208 -24.86 -20.71 40.02
CA VAL A 208 -25.81 -21.47 39.21
C VAL A 208 -26.49 -22.52 40.10
N ASP A 209 -27.80 -22.70 39.93
CA ASP A 209 -28.51 -23.83 40.56
C ASP A 209 -28.22 -25.11 39.77
N LEU A 210 -27.31 -25.93 40.30
CA LEU A 210 -26.87 -27.21 39.72
C LEU A 210 -28.02 -28.18 39.44
N LYS A 211 -29.22 -27.99 40.03
CA LYS A 211 -30.41 -28.83 39.78
C LYS A 211 -31.14 -28.50 38.48
N GLN A 212 -30.95 -27.28 37.94
CA GLN A 212 -31.54 -26.82 36.68
C GLN A 212 -30.51 -26.66 35.55
N ALA A 213 -29.24 -26.92 35.83
CA ALA A 213 -28.09 -26.65 34.96
C ALA A 213 -27.90 -27.61 33.77
N GLY A 214 -28.87 -28.48 33.47
CA GLY A 214 -28.72 -29.61 32.54
C GLY A 214 -28.18 -29.27 31.14
N ASP A 215 -28.45 -28.05 30.64
CA ASP A 215 -28.03 -27.56 29.31
C ASP A 215 -27.13 -26.31 29.35
N MET A 216 -26.65 -25.86 30.52
CA MET A 216 -25.78 -24.68 30.63
C MET A 216 -24.29 -25.01 30.52
N ALA A 217 -23.83 -25.41 29.33
CA ALA A 217 -22.40 -25.60 29.09
C ALA A 217 -21.58 -24.29 29.13
N ASP A 218 -22.24 -23.15 28.94
CA ASP A 218 -21.57 -21.87 28.74
C ASP A 218 -21.16 -21.18 30.05
N TRP A 219 -21.93 -21.39 31.13
CA TRP A 219 -21.72 -20.78 32.45
C TRP A 219 -21.11 -21.76 33.45
N VAL A 220 -20.03 -21.36 34.10
CA VAL A 220 -19.36 -22.16 35.14
C VAL A 220 -19.66 -21.55 36.52
N GLN A 221 -19.84 -22.37 37.56
CA GLN A 221 -19.92 -21.88 38.94
C GLN A 221 -18.63 -21.11 39.30
N GLY A 222 -18.76 -19.88 39.80
CA GLY A 222 -17.62 -19.01 40.18
C GLY A 222 -17.30 -17.95 39.12
N THR A 223 -16.02 -17.59 38.97
CA THR A 223 -15.59 -16.50 38.08
C THR A 223 -15.61 -16.90 36.61
N ASN A 224 -16.41 -16.19 35.81
CA ASN A 224 -16.49 -16.31 34.36
C ASN A 224 -15.94 -15.05 33.69
N ARG A 225 -15.13 -15.25 32.65
CA ARG A 225 -14.67 -14.17 31.78
C ARG A 225 -15.61 -14.09 30.57
N LEU A 226 -16.31 -12.97 30.44
CA LEU A 226 -17.29 -12.73 29.40
C LEU A 226 -16.83 -11.60 28.49
N GLN A 227 -17.15 -11.71 27.22
CA GLN A 227 -17.05 -10.63 26.26
C GLN A 227 -18.46 -10.10 26.02
N MET A 228 -18.70 -8.85 26.40
CA MET A 228 -19.97 -8.16 26.18
C MET A 228 -19.81 -7.17 25.02
N ASN A 229 -20.73 -7.25 24.07
CA ASN A 229 -20.84 -6.31 22.96
C ASN A 229 -21.97 -5.33 23.29
N PHE A 230 -21.68 -4.04 23.16
CA PHE A 230 -22.61 -2.95 23.35
C PHE A 230 -22.80 -2.24 22.03
N ARG A 231 -24.04 -1.88 21.71
CA ARG A 231 -24.39 -1.10 20.53
C ARG A 231 -25.10 0.17 20.97
N PHE A 232 -24.69 1.30 20.41
CA PHE A 232 -25.38 2.57 20.60
C PHE A 232 -26.48 2.70 19.55
N ASP A 233 -27.70 2.98 19.98
CA ASP A 233 -28.80 3.38 19.10
C ASP A 233 -28.83 4.91 18.97
N PRO A 234 -28.48 5.50 17.80
CA PRO A 234 -28.52 6.94 17.60
C PRO A 234 -29.92 7.53 17.71
N SER A 235 -30.97 6.74 17.45
CA SER A 235 -32.36 7.19 17.44
C SER A 235 -32.90 7.34 18.86
N ALA A 236 -32.57 6.38 19.73
CA ALA A 236 -32.97 6.39 21.14
C ALA A 236 -31.96 7.11 22.05
N GLN A 237 -30.76 7.42 21.54
CA GLN A 237 -29.61 7.95 22.30
C GLN A 237 -29.28 7.09 23.53
N LYS A 238 -29.34 5.76 23.37
CA LYS A 238 -29.13 4.80 24.46
C LYS A 238 -28.23 3.67 24.01
N TRP A 239 -27.48 3.12 24.96
CA TRP A 239 -26.72 1.89 24.79
C TRP A 239 -27.60 0.69 25.08
N ALA A 240 -27.43 -0.36 24.28
CA ALA A 240 -28.05 -1.65 24.48
C ALA A 240 -27.00 -2.75 24.35
N ILE A 241 -27.21 -3.85 25.08
CA ILE A 241 -26.33 -5.01 25.00
C ILE A 241 -26.70 -5.78 23.73
N SER A 242 -25.77 -5.89 22.78
CA SER A 242 -25.97 -6.59 21.50
C SER A 242 -25.49 -8.03 21.51
N GLY A 243 -24.65 -8.40 22.47
CA GLY A 243 -24.33 -9.81 22.69
C GLY A 243 -23.43 -10.09 23.89
N VAL A 244 -23.45 -11.34 24.33
CA VAL A 244 -22.58 -11.86 25.39
C VAL A 244 -21.96 -13.16 24.89
N LEU A 245 -20.64 -13.25 24.94
CA LEU A 245 -19.87 -14.42 24.53
C LEU A 245 -18.94 -14.84 25.67
N LYS A 246 -18.51 -16.09 25.67
CA LYS A 246 -17.43 -16.55 26.55
C LYS A 246 -16.11 -16.02 26.00
N ALA A 247 -15.37 -15.26 26.81
CA ALA A 247 -14.04 -14.83 26.39
C ALA A 247 -13.10 -16.05 26.43
N SER A 248 -12.51 -16.41 25.28
CA SER A 248 -11.45 -17.41 25.23
C SER A 248 -10.23 -16.93 26.03
N ASN A 249 -9.61 -17.83 26.80
CA ASN A 249 -8.37 -17.57 27.52
C ASN A 249 -7.22 -17.22 26.57
#